data_AF-A0A4R5D7W3-F1
#
_entry.id   AF-A0A4R5D7W3-F1
#
_cell.length_a   1.000
_cell.length_b   1.000
_cell.length_c   1.000
_cell.angle_alpha   90.00
_cell.angle_beta   90.00
_cell.angle_gamma   90.00
#
_symmetry.space_group_name_H-M   'P 1'
#
loop_
_entity.id
_entity.type
_entity.pdbx_description
1 polymer ?
#
loop_
_entity_poly.entity_id
_entity_poly.type
_entity_poly.pdbx_seq_one_letter_code
_entity_poly.pdbx_strand_id
1 'polypeptide(L)'
;MSKILIIGNGFDLFHHLPTKYGHFMAIMKTIDTAKFENEVSFEKLFGSYFKDEFDLDYNLILENYNTVDIKFDKEKIKELHILLKDNNWYSYFKTVLEVDTWIDFEIEVENILKQLSVLLKSETPQFKKRNEYRDVTINYFDFNLFEIIEHKYEDKEIFSINDKYVDKRTQGIKSVHILKDLSITFENFAIIFNRYLVDIVGLFYNHKNHNQIIPFQLINEIYTFNYTPTLEKFYNIDKSKVVYLHGEMHEDCEFQNLVFGVSEIPVEVKIAKGYDFAKYYQKIKKNSNKKFIEIPGNVKSHIDETIFYILGHSLDESDKEYIKDLFRFLELDSGAYSKICIFYHCAHDRESKLKNLLSIIDKKVIIEMNKVGRLYFKELNNESINFEFNKVTYIYQMFI
;
A
#
# COMPACT_ATOMS: atom_id res chain seq x y z
N MET A 1 -24.13 1.47 20.04
CA MET A 1 -22.70 1.49 20.45
C MET A 1 -21.91 0.71 19.44
N SER A 2 -20.74 1.18 19.06
CA SER A 2 -19.93 0.51 18.04
C SER A 2 -18.45 0.51 18.40
N LYS A 3 -17.82 -0.66 18.33
CA LYS A 3 -16.36 -0.82 18.33
C LYS A 3 -15.96 -1.10 16.90
N ILE A 4 -15.23 -0.17 16.31
CA ILE A 4 -14.79 -0.23 14.92
C ILE A 4 -13.29 -0.43 14.92
N LEU A 5 -12.83 -1.45 14.21
CA LEU A 5 -11.41 -1.75 14.07
C LEU A 5 -10.92 -1.31 12.69
N ILE A 6 -9.80 -0.61 12.66
CA ILE A 6 -9.12 -0.17 11.44
C ILE A 6 -7.71 -0.77 11.49
N ILE A 7 -7.38 -1.63 10.54
CA ILE A 7 -6.07 -2.27 10.47
C ILE A 7 -5.27 -1.83 9.25
N GLY A 8 -3.97 -1.66 9.44
CA GLY A 8 -2.99 -1.46 8.36
C GLY A 8 -1.83 -2.45 8.48
N ASN A 9 -0.81 -2.30 7.62
CA ASN A 9 0.18 -3.37 7.38
C ASN A 9 0.93 -3.80 8.65
N GLY A 10 1.10 -2.89 9.62
CA GLY A 10 1.67 -3.22 10.92
C GLY A 10 0.91 -4.32 11.68
N PHE A 11 -0.35 -4.60 11.34
CA PHE A 11 -1.10 -5.75 11.84
C PHE A 11 -0.55 -7.07 11.29
N ASP A 12 -0.24 -7.16 10.00
CA ASP A 12 0.39 -8.36 9.42
C ASP A 12 1.80 -8.55 9.97
N LEU A 13 2.55 -7.44 10.15
CA LEU A 13 3.89 -7.46 10.76
C LEU A 13 3.87 -7.85 12.23
N PHE A 14 2.83 -7.49 12.98
CA PHE A 14 2.61 -7.98 14.34
C PHE A 14 2.44 -9.51 14.40
N HIS A 15 2.06 -10.13 13.28
CA HIS A 15 2.03 -11.59 13.12
C HIS A 15 3.25 -12.13 12.37
N HIS A 16 4.29 -11.33 12.14
CA HIS A 16 5.51 -11.71 11.45
C HIS A 16 5.28 -12.24 10.03
N LEU A 17 4.22 -11.80 9.36
CA LEU A 17 4.01 -12.09 7.94
C LEU A 17 4.94 -11.22 7.08
N PRO A 18 5.51 -11.76 5.98
CA PRO A 18 6.45 -11.01 5.17
C PRO A 18 5.73 -10.02 4.23
N THR A 19 5.14 -8.94 4.76
CA THR A 19 4.27 -8.02 3.98
C THR A 19 4.81 -6.60 3.83
N LYS A 20 6.04 -6.31 4.28
CA LYS A 20 6.71 -5.04 3.94
C LYS A 20 7.00 -4.98 2.45
N TYR A 21 7.13 -3.77 1.91
CA TYR A 21 7.59 -3.59 0.54
C TYR A 21 8.98 -4.21 0.33
N GLY A 22 9.92 -3.96 1.25
CA GLY A 22 11.25 -4.56 1.21
C GLY A 22 11.24 -6.09 1.24
N HIS A 23 10.34 -6.71 2.01
CA HIS A 23 10.14 -8.16 2.01
C HIS A 23 9.78 -8.68 0.61
N PHE A 24 8.79 -8.06 -0.03
CA PHE A 24 8.39 -8.39 -1.40
C PHE A 24 9.57 -8.27 -2.36
N MET A 25 10.28 -7.14 -2.35
CA MET A 25 11.39 -6.91 -3.28
C MET A 25 12.55 -7.88 -3.08
N ALA A 26 12.93 -8.20 -1.83
CA ALA A 26 13.99 -9.16 -1.54
C ALA A 26 13.65 -10.58 -2.05
N ILE A 27 12.40 -11.00 -1.93
CA ILE A 27 11.94 -12.28 -2.47
C ILE A 27 11.91 -12.23 -4.00
N MET A 28 11.43 -11.14 -4.62
CA MET A 28 11.46 -11.00 -6.08
C MET A 28 12.89 -11.01 -6.63
N LYS A 29 13.85 -10.34 -5.98
CA LYS A 29 15.29 -10.40 -6.34
C LYS A 29 15.82 -11.83 -6.29
N THR A 30 15.44 -12.60 -5.27
CA THR A 30 15.82 -14.02 -5.17
C THR A 30 15.24 -14.82 -6.32
N ILE A 31 13.97 -14.59 -6.70
CA ILE A 31 13.33 -15.27 -7.83
C ILE A 31 14.02 -14.91 -9.16
N ASP A 32 14.31 -13.63 -9.38
CA ASP A 32 14.93 -13.11 -10.61
C ASP A 32 16.36 -13.64 -10.84
N THR A 33 17.09 -13.94 -9.75
CA THR A 33 18.51 -14.31 -9.84
C THR A 33 18.76 -15.81 -9.70
N ALA A 34 17.92 -16.54 -8.96
CA ALA A 34 18.12 -17.95 -8.69
C ALA A 34 17.51 -18.85 -9.78
N LYS A 35 18.06 -20.07 -9.90
CA LYS A 35 17.46 -21.15 -10.69
C LYS A 35 16.73 -22.11 -9.76
N PHE A 36 15.49 -22.46 -10.13
CA PHE A 36 14.65 -23.41 -9.39
C PHE A 36 14.36 -24.62 -10.27
N GLU A 37 15.05 -25.73 -9.99
CA GLU A 37 14.91 -26.97 -10.75
C GLU A 37 13.84 -27.91 -10.14
N ASN A 38 13.59 -27.76 -8.84
CA ASN A 38 12.66 -28.57 -8.04
C ASN A 38 11.74 -27.67 -7.19
N GLU A 39 10.86 -28.28 -6.40
CA GLU A 39 10.07 -27.60 -5.37
C GLU A 39 10.97 -26.71 -4.49
N VAL A 40 10.50 -25.50 -4.20
CA VAL A 40 11.33 -24.45 -3.58
C VAL A 40 11.06 -24.45 -2.08
N SER A 41 12.07 -24.77 -1.28
CA SER A 41 12.00 -24.69 0.19
C SER A 41 12.02 -23.25 0.69
N PHE A 42 11.50 -23.00 1.91
CA PHE A 42 11.69 -21.75 2.64
C PHE A 42 13.11 -21.19 2.56
N GLU A 43 14.12 -21.99 2.93
CA GLU A 43 15.52 -21.53 2.94
C GLU A 43 16.03 -21.08 1.57
N LYS A 44 15.56 -21.73 0.51
CA LYS A 44 15.98 -21.39 -0.86
C LYS A 44 15.43 -20.04 -1.32
N LEU A 45 14.26 -19.64 -0.82
CA LEU A 45 13.58 -18.41 -1.22
C LEU A 45 13.85 -17.25 -0.25
N PHE A 46 13.95 -17.53 1.05
CA PHE A 46 14.13 -16.54 2.11
C PHE A 46 15.58 -16.44 2.61
N GLY A 47 16.44 -17.44 2.36
CA GLY A 47 17.80 -17.51 2.93
C GLY A 47 18.88 -16.67 2.23
N SER A 48 18.53 -15.88 1.21
CA SER A 48 19.43 -14.95 0.51
C SER A 48 19.08 -13.50 0.80
N TYR A 49 18.74 -12.69 -0.22
CA TYR A 49 18.39 -11.27 -0.08
C TYR A 49 17.48 -10.96 1.11
N PHE A 50 16.44 -11.78 1.36
CA PHE A 50 15.54 -11.53 2.48
C PHE A 50 16.25 -11.66 3.83
N LYS A 51 17.00 -12.72 4.06
CA LYS A 51 17.79 -12.92 5.28
C LYS A 51 18.88 -11.87 5.43
N ASP A 52 19.56 -11.52 4.34
CA ASP A 52 20.64 -10.53 4.35
C ASP A 52 20.12 -9.12 4.69
N GLU A 53 18.97 -8.73 4.12
CA GLU A 53 18.38 -7.39 4.31
C GLU A 53 17.48 -7.32 5.58
N PHE A 54 16.87 -8.43 6.01
CA PHE A 54 15.85 -8.48 7.07
C PHE A 54 16.08 -9.64 8.08
N ASP A 55 17.31 -9.82 8.56
CA ASP A 55 17.69 -10.92 9.48
C ASP A 55 16.76 -11.02 10.71
N LEU A 56 16.39 -9.88 11.32
CA LEU A 56 15.46 -9.87 12.45
C LEU A 56 14.08 -10.44 12.07
N ASP A 57 13.50 -10.01 10.95
CA ASP A 57 12.19 -10.52 10.49
C ASP A 57 12.29 -11.99 10.05
N TYR A 58 13.41 -12.39 9.44
CA TYR A 58 13.68 -13.79 9.08
C TYR A 58 13.70 -14.70 10.31
N ASN A 59 14.39 -14.29 11.38
CA ASN A 59 14.44 -15.04 12.64
C ASN A 59 13.06 -15.09 13.32
N LEU A 60 12.32 -13.97 13.33
CA LEU A 60 10.95 -13.94 13.85
C LEU A 60 10.02 -14.87 13.06
N ILE A 61 10.18 -15.00 11.75
CA ILE A 61 9.45 -15.98 10.94
C ILE A 61 9.78 -17.41 11.38
N LEU A 62 11.06 -17.75 11.55
CA LEU A 62 11.48 -19.09 12.00
C LEU A 62 10.91 -19.45 13.38
N GLU A 63 10.82 -18.48 14.29
CA GLU A 63 10.27 -18.67 15.63
C GLU A 63 8.74 -18.90 15.60
N ASN A 64 8.02 -18.25 14.68
CA ASN A 64 6.56 -18.19 14.70
C ASN A 64 5.88 -19.12 13.68
N TYR A 65 6.63 -19.66 12.71
CA TYR A 65 6.10 -20.54 11.66
C TYR A 65 6.93 -21.83 11.52
N ASN A 66 6.25 -22.93 11.20
CA ASN A 66 6.89 -24.18 10.82
C ASN A 66 7.36 -24.10 9.36
N THR A 67 8.47 -23.40 9.15
CA THR A 67 9.04 -23.10 7.83
C THR A 67 9.57 -24.32 7.08
N VAL A 68 9.85 -25.42 7.79
CA VAL A 68 10.28 -26.69 7.18
C VAL A 68 9.20 -27.25 6.24
N ASP A 69 7.94 -27.08 6.63
CA ASP A 69 6.78 -27.58 5.90
C ASP A 69 6.28 -26.60 4.83
N ILE A 70 6.79 -25.35 4.81
CA ILE A 70 6.48 -24.39 3.74
C ILE A 70 7.26 -24.76 2.48
N LYS A 71 6.53 -25.18 1.45
CA LYS A 71 7.04 -25.50 0.11
C LYS A 71 6.35 -24.63 -0.93
N PHE A 72 7.13 -23.93 -1.75
CA PHE A 72 6.60 -23.13 -2.86
C PHE A 72 6.61 -23.93 -4.16
N ASP A 73 5.49 -23.87 -4.87
CA ASP A 73 5.31 -24.53 -6.16
C ASP A 73 6.27 -23.96 -7.21
N LYS A 74 7.04 -24.85 -7.84
CA LYS A 74 8.08 -24.45 -8.79
C LYS A 74 7.52 -23.78 -10.05
N GLU A 75 6.34 -24.17 -10.53
CA GLU A 75 5.76 -23.61 -11.76
C GLU A 75 5.25 -22.20 -11.49
N LYS A 76 4.62 -21.96 -10.33
CA LYS A 76 4.25 -20.60 -9.89
C LYS A 76 5.47 -19.68 -9.72
N ILE A 77 6.57 -20.19 -9.19
CA ILE A 77 7.82 -19.42 -9.08
C ILE A 77 8.41 -19.12 -10.47
N LYS A 78 8.35 -20.06 -11.42
CA LYS A 78 8.77 -19.82 -12.82
C LYS A 78 7.89 -18.78 -13.51
N GLU A 79 6.58 -18.82 -13.30
CA GLU A 79 5.66 -17.82 -13.83
C GLU A 79 5.99 -16.42 -13.31
N LEU A 80 6.21 -16.29 -11.99
CA LEU A 80 6.70 -15.06 -11.38
C LEU A 80 8.02 -14.59 -12.00
N HIS A 81 8.99 -15.49 -12.20
CA HIS A 81 10.26 -15.17 -12.84
C HIS A 81 10.10 -14.61 -14.25
N ILE A 82 9.19 -15.17 -15.05
CA ILE A 82 8.88 -14.66 -16.39
C ILE A 82 8.27 -13.26 -16.30
N LEU A 83 7.27 -13.08 -15.43
CA LEU A 83 6.61 -11.78 -15.24
C LEU A 83 7.59 -10.68 -14.79
N LEU A 84 8.56 -11.02 -13.93
CA LEU A 84 9.56 -10.07 -13.43
C LEU A 84 10.50 -9.57 -14.55
N LYS A 85 10.94 -10.47 -15.44
CA LYS A 85 11.86 -10.12 -16.54
C LYS A 85 11.28 -9.11 -17.52
N ASP A 86 9.99 -9.22 -17.80
CA ASP A 86 9.29 -8.39 -18.78
C ASP A 86 8.65 -7.14 -18.14
N ASN A 87 8.96 -6.84 -16.87
CA ASN A 87 8.34 -5.74 -16.13
C ASN A 87 9.31 -4.57 -15.89
N ASN A 88 9.10 -3.48 -16.63
CA ASN A 88 9.93 -2.27 -16.52
C ASN A 88 9.79 -1.55 -15.17
N TRP A 89 8.62 -1.63 -14.52
CA TRP A 89 8.45 -1.08 -13.17
C TRP A 89 9.27 -1.84 -12.14
N TYR A 90 9.23 -3.17 -12.15
CA TYR A 90 10.12 -3.98 -11.30
C TYR A 90 11.59 -3.67 -11.57
N SER A 91 11.97 -3.54 -12.84
CA SER A 91 13.34 -3.17 -13.23
C SER A 91 13.75 -1.80 -12.69
N TYR A 92 12.86 -0.80 -12.73
CA TYR A 92 13.05 0.49 -12.09
C TYR A 92 13.21 0.36 -10.59
N PHE A 93 12.26 -0.27 -9.90
CA PHE A 93 12.27 -0.43 -8.45
C PHE A 93 13.48 -1.20 -7.91
N LYS A 94 14.07 -2.11 -8.69
CA LYS A 94 15.35 -2.75 -8.33
C LYS A 94 16.52 -1.77 -8.21
N THR A 95 16.46 -0.65 -8.92
CA THR A 95 17.54 0.33 -9.02
C THR A 95 17.40 1.50 -8.07
N VAL A 96 16.18 1.75 -7.58
CA VAL A 96 15.93 2.82 -6.61
C VAL A 96 16.52 2.43 -5.26
N LEU A 97 17.34 3.32 -4.72
CA LEU A 97 17.85 3.22 -3.35
C LEU A 97 16.78 3.78 -2.39
N GLU A 98 16.64 3.19 -1.20
CA GLU A 98 15.80 3.74 -0.12
C GLU A 98 14.28 3.69 -0.34
N VAL A 99 13.76 2.57 -0.88
CA VAL A 99 12.30 2.30 -0.85
C VAL A 99 12.01 1.30 0.28
N ASP A 100 11.71 1.81 1.47
CA ASP A 100 11.54 0.98 2.67
C ASP A 100 10.07 0.58 2.89
N THR A 101 9.13 1.41 2.45
CA THR A 101 7.70 1.24 2.69
C THR A 101 6.86 1.28 1.42
N TRP A 102 5.60 0.86 1.54
CA TRP A 102 4.61 1.00 0.46
C TRP A 102 4.31 2.48 0.14
N ILE A 103 4.55 3.41 1.08
CA ILE A 103 4.39 4.85 0.85
C ILE A 103 5.54 5.36 -0.02
N ASP A 104 6.77 4.93 0.24
CA ASP A 104 7.94 5.30 -0.57
C ASP A 104 7.79 4.79 -2.01
N PHE A 105 7.24 3.58 -2.16
CA PHE A 105 6.89 3.05 -3.47
C PHE A 105 5.90 3.96 -4.23
N GLU A 106 4.87 4.48 -3.55
CA GLU A 106 3.91 5.42 -4.17
C GLU A 106 4.60 6.74 -4.58
N ILE A 107 5.50 7.24 -3.73
CA ILE A 107 6.30 8.45 -4.02
C ILE A 107 7.15 8.25 -5.27
N GLU A 108 7.75 7.08 -5.46
CA GLU A 108 8.56 6.78 -6.64
C GLU A 108 7.72 6.68 -7.93
N VAL A 109 6.51 6.12 -7.85
CA VAL A 109 5.56 6.19 -8.97
C VAL A 109 5.22 7.65 -9.28
N GLU A 110 4.98 8.48 -8.26
CA GLU A 110 4.71 9.90 -8.42
C GLU A 110 5.90 10.64 -9.06
N ASN A 111 7.13 10.26 -8.70
CA ASN A 111 8.36 10.83 -9.26
C ASN A 111 8.47 10.56 -10.76
N ILE A 112 8.24 9.34 -11.23
CA ILE A 112 8.20 9.03 -12.67
C ILE A 112 7.14 9.85 -13.40
N LEU A 113 5.94 9.99 -12.83
CA LEU A 113 4.87 10.79 -13.43
C LEU A 113 5.21 12.29 -13.47
N LYS A 114 5.87 12.83 -12.43
CA LYS A 114 6.37 14.22 -12.41
C LYS A 114 7.46 14.44 -13.46
N GLN A 115 8.42 13.53 -13.58
CA GLN A 115 9.44 13.59 -14.62
C GLN A 115 8.79 13.56 -16.02
N LEU A 116 7.77 12.72 -16.23
CA LEU A 116 7.05 12.69 -17.49
C LEU A 116 6.32 14.02 -17.75
N SER A 117 5.70 14.62 -16.75
CA SER A 117 5.12 15.97 -16.85
C SER A 117 6.16 17.01 -17.29
N VAL A 118 7.37 16.98 -16.74
CA VAL A 118 8.47 17.87 -17.16
C VAL A 118 8.84 17.63 -18.62
N LEU A 119 8.99 16.38 -19.04
CA LEU A 119 9.29 16.04 -20.43
C LEU A 119 8.20 16.56 -21.38
N LEU A 120 6.93 16.35 -21.05
CA LEU A 120 5.81 16.81 -21.89
C LEU A 120 5.74 18.34 -21.98
N LYS A 121 6.10 19.05 -20.91
CA LYS A 121 6.21 20.53 -20.91
C LYS A 121 7.41 21.04 -21.72
N SER A 122 8.48 20.25 -21.84
CA SER A 122 9.69 20.66 -22.55
C SER A 122 9.53 20.72 -24.08
N GLU A 123 8.40 20.25 -24.59
CA GLU A 123 8.15 20.06 -26.02
C GLU A 123 8.05 21.41 -26.78
N THR A 124 9.13 21.80 -27.49
CA THR A 124 9.15 23.00 -28.35
C THR A 124 9.03 22.66 -29.84
N PRO A 125 8.61 23.60 -30.72
CA PRO A 125 8.58 23.36 -32.17
C PRO A 125 9.94 22.94 -32.77
N GLN A 126 11.05 23.33 -32.15
CA GLN A 126 12.39 22.95 -32.58
C GLN A 126 12.70 21.50 -32.24
N PHE A 127 12.41 21.06 -31.00
CA PHE A 127 12.63 19.67 -30.57
C PHE A 127 11.75 18.69 -31.33
N LYS A 128 10.49 19.06 -31.60
CA LYS A 128 9.57 18.27 -32.44
C LYS A 128 10.20 17.89 -33.78
N LYS A 129 10.70 18.88 -34.52
CA LYS A 129 11.21 18.67 -35.89
C LYS A 129 12.39 17.69 -35.98
N ARG A 130 13.20 17.58 -34.93
CA ARG A 130 14.43 16.76 -34.96
C ARG A 130 14.34 15.49 -34.11
N ASN A 131 13.32 15.38 -33.25
CA ASN A 131 13.30 14.39 -32.17
C ASN A 131 14.64 14.38 -31.41
N GLU A 132 15.04 15.57 -30.95
CA GLU A 132 16.30 15.80 -30.24
C GLU A 132 16.01 16.71 -29.06
N TYR A 133 16.29 16.20 -27.87
CA TYR A 133 16.05 16.86 -26.60
C TYR A 133 17.36 16.96 -25.85
N ARG A 134 17.52 18.07 -25.12
CA ARG A 134 18.67 18.40 -24.27
C ARG A 134 18.19 19.28 -23.12
N ASP A 135 18.96 19.32 -22.03
CA ASP A 135 18.71 20.21 -20.89
C ASP A 135 17.30 20.07 -20.27
N VAL A 136 16.70 18.87 -20.36
CA VAL A 136 15.41 18.57 -19.73
C VAL A 136 15.68 17.96 -18.36
N THR A 137 15.10 18.53 -17.29
CA THR A 137 15.29 18.07 -15.91
C THR A 137 14.54 16.75 -15.63
N ILE A 138 15.01 15.67 -16.23
CA ILE A 138 14.56 14.29 -16.01
C ILE A 138 15.76 13.39 -15.74
N ASN A 139 15.51 12.25 -15.12
CA ASN A 139 16.50 11.20 -14.98
C ASN A 139 16.50 10.32 -16.24
N TYR A 140 17.54 10.44 -17.05
CA TYR A 140 17.66 9.67 -18.28
C TYR A 140 17.74 8.17 -18.04
N PHE A 141 18.33 7.74 -16.91
CA PHE A 141 18.43 6.32 -16.59
C PHE A 141 17.04 5.70 -16.41
N ASP A 142 16.16 6.35 -15.65
CA ASP A 142 14.79 5.88 -15.43
C ASP A 142 14.03 5.76 -16.76
N PHE A 143 14.12 6.78 -17.61
CA PHE A 143 13.41 6.81 -18.89
C PHE A 143 13.94 5.78 -19.89
N ASN A 144 15.24 5.44 -19.82
CA ASN A 144 15.80 4.33 -20.59
C ASN A 144 15.25 2.98 -20.11
N LEU A 145 15.07 2.77 -18.80
CA LEU A 145 14.47 1.53 -18.26
C LEU A 145 13.03 1.34 -18.73
N PHE A 146 12.29 2.44 -18.90
CA PHE A 146 10.94 2.42 -19.47
C PHE A 146 10.91 2.46 -21.01
N GLU A 147 12.06 2.46 -21.67
CA GLU A 147 12.21 2.58 -23.13
C GLU A 147 11.49 3.81 -23.73
N ILE A 148 11.39 4.89 -22.96
CA ILE A 148 10.75 6.14 -23.40
C ILE A 148 11.71 6.94 -24.27
N ILE A 149 13.00 6.90 -23.94
CA ILE A 149 14.06 7.64 -24.63
C ILE A 149 15.15 6.70 -25.14
N GLU A 150 15.97 7.23 -26.06
CA GLU A 150 17.20 6.60 -26.55
C GLU A 150 18.30 7.66 -26.60
N HIS A 151 19.50 7.32 -26.12
CA HIS A 151 20.67 8.20 -26.27
C HIS A 151 21.24 8.11 -27.68
N LYS A 152 21.42 9.26 -28.35
CA LYS A 152 21.93 9.30 -29.73
C LYS A 152 23.45 9.27 -29.81
N TYR A 153 24.15 9.64 -28.74
CA TYR A 153 25.60 9.81 -28.71
C TYR A 153 26.18 9.22 -27.42
N GLU A 154 27.49 8.96 -27.41
CA GLU A 154 28.24 8.59 -26.20
C GLU A 154 28.15 9.68 -25.12
N ASP A 155 28.03 10.93 -25.56
CA ASP A 155 27.76 12.08 -24.70
C ASP A 155 26.28 12.08 -24.33
N LYS A 156 25.97 11.56 -23.14
CA LYS A 156 24.60 11.27 -22.64
C LYS A 156 23.70 12.52 -22.45
N GLU A 157 24.14 13.70 -22.89
CA GLU A 157 23.39 14.96 -22.78
C GLU A 157 22.26 15.09 -23.81
N ILE A 158 22.38 14.43 -24.97
CA ILE A 158 21.37 14.49 -26.04
C ILE A 158 20.63 13.14 -26.13
N PHE A 159 19.30 13.21 -26.14
CA PHE A 159 18.43 12.05 -26.30
C PHE A 159 17.32 12.29 -27.33
N SER A 160 16.80 11.19 -27.87
CA SER A 160 15.55 11.15 -28.64
C SER A 160 14.46 10.49 -27.83
N ILE A 161 13.21 10.85 -28.09
CA ILE A 161 12.07 10.02 -27.71
C ILE A 161 12.10 8.77 -28.61
N ASN A 162 11.84 7.60 -28.04
CA ASN A 162 11.75 6.37 -28.82
C ASN A 162 10.73 6.56 -29.96
N ASP A 163 11.08 6.15 -31.18
CA ASP A 163 10.26 6.34 -32.38
C ASP A 163 8.83 5.81 -32.23
N LYS A 164 8.59 4.78 -31.39
CA LYS A 164 7.24 4.27 -31.09
C LYS A 164 6.32 5.35 -30.48
N TYR A 165 6.91 6.29 -29.76
CA TYR A 165 6.23 7.41 -29.09
C TYR A 165 6.26 8.73 -29.84
N VAL A 166 6.75 8.76 -31.09
CA VAL A 166 6.72 9.96 -31.94
C VAL A 166 5.56 9.92 -32.92
N ASP A 167 4.76 10.99 -32.97
CA ASP A 167 3.72 11.18 -33.98
C ASP A 167 4.33 11.60 -35.31
N LYS A 168 4.21 10.76 -36.33
CA LYS A 168 4.82 11.04 -37.65
C LYS A 168 4.22 12.25 -38.37
N ARG A 169 3.03 12.71 -37.98
CA ARG A 169 2.35 13.87 -38.59
C ARG A 169 2.70 15.16 -37.87
N THR A 170 2.58 15.18 -36.55
CA THR A 170 2.82 16.39 -35.74
C THR A 170 4.26 16.51 -35.26
N GLN A 171 5.04 15.43 -35.39
CA GLN A 171 6.39 15.27 -34.84
C GLN A 171 6.43 15.47 -33.31
N GLY A 172 5.28 15.30 -32.65
CA GLY A 172 5.15 15.45 -31.20
C GLY A 172 5.15 14.12 -30.45
N ILE A 173 5.24 14.21 -29.12
CA ILE A 173 5.21 13.09 -28.19
C ILE A 173 3.78 12.55 -28.10
N LYS A 174 3.61 11.24 -28.35
CA LYS A 174 2.37 10.50 -28.10
C LYS A 174 2.23 10.18 -26.61
N SER A 175 2.01 11.20 -25.80
CA SER A 175 1.88 11.08 -24.33
C SER A 175 0.86 10.01 -23.91
N VAL A 176 -0.26 9.93 -24.62
CA VAL A 176 -1.31 8.91 -24.40
C VAL A 176 -0.77 7.48 -24.60
N HIS A 177 0.12 7.26 -25.56
CA HIS A 177 0.72 5.94 -25.80
C HIS A 177 1.75 5.59 -24.74
N ILE A 178 2.61 6.55 -24.34
CA ILE A 178 3.57 6.36 -23.24
C ILE A 178 2.82 5.96 -21.97
N LEU A 179 1.81 6.73 -21.58
CA LEU A 179 1.04 6.46 -20.36
C LEU A 179 0.27 5.14 -20.43
N LYS A 180 -0.21 4.74 -21.60
CA LYS A 180 -0.86 3.45 -21.80
C LYS A 180 0.12 2.28 -21.61
N ASP A 181 1.31 2.36 -22.17
CA ASP A 181 2.31 1.29 -22.02
C ASP A 181 2.82 1.21 -20.56
N LEU A 182 3.06 2.37 -19.94
CA LEU A 182 3.40 2.45 -18.52
C LEU A 182 2.26 1.89 -17.64
N SER A 183 0.99 2.13 -17.97
CA SER A 183 -0.12 1.64 -17.15
C SER A 183 -0.34 0.14 -17.30
N ILE A 184 -0.13 -0.41 -18.51
CA ILE A 184 -0.14 -1.86 -18.74
C ILE A 184 0.95 -2.55 -17.90
N THR A 185 2.18 -2.04 -17.95
CA THR A 185 3.28 -2.63 -17.18
C THR A 185 3.10 -2.42 -15.66
N PHE A 186 2.47 -1.33 -15.23
CA PHE A 186 2.11 -1.10 -13.83
C PHE A 186 1.04 -2.07 -13.34
N GLU A 187 0.04 -2.38 -14.17
CA GLU A 187 -0.96 -3.41 -13.85
C GLU A 187 -0.32 -4.81 -13.80
N ASN A 188 0.65 -5.11 -14.68
CA ASN A 188 1.41 -6.35 -14.57
C ASN A 188 2.22 -6.42 -13.26
N PHE A 189 2.72 -5.29 -12.76
CA PHE A 189 3.36 -5.24 -11.44
C PHE A 189 2.34 -5.53 -10.32
N ALA A 190 1.10 -5.07 -10.46
CA ALA A 190 -0.01 -5.42 -9.57
C ALA A 190 -0.27 -6.93 -9.51
N ILE A 191 -0.20 -7.58 -10.67
CA ILE A 191 -0.33 -9.04 -10.78
C ILE A 191 0.81 -9.73 -10.06
N ILE A 192 2.06 -9.30 -10.27
CA ILE A 192 3.24 -9.86 -9.58
C ILE A 192 3.07 -9.75 -8.06
N PHE A 193 2.66 -8.58 -7.57
CA PHE A 193 2.42 -8.38 -6.14
C PHE A 193 1.26 -9.24 -5.62
N ASN A 194 0.16 -9.37 -6.36
CA ASN A 194 -0.94 -10.27 -6.01
C ASN A 194 -0.47 -11.74 -5.93
N ARG A 195 0.33 -12.19 -6.89
CA ARG A 195 0.91 -13.55 -6.87
C ARG A 195 1.84 -13.74 -5.68
N TYR A 196 2.64 -12.75 -5.31
CA TYR A 196 3.42 -12.80 -4.08
C TYR A 196 2.55 -13.02 -2.83
N LEU A 197 1.45 -12.27 -2.71
CA LEU A 197 0.53 -12.42 -1.58
C LEU A 197 -0.12 -13.81 -1.54
N VAL A 198 -0.53 -14.34 -2.69
CA VAL A 198 -1.22 -15.64 -2.77
C VAL A 198 -0.26 -16.82 -2.64
N ASP A 199 0.78 -16.85 -3.48
CA ASP A 199 1.64 -18.03 -3.66
C ASP A 199 2.78 -18.12 -2.66
N ILE A 200 3.12 -17.00 -2.02
CA ILE A 200 4.23 -16.93 -1.06
C ILE A 200 3.68 -16.64 0.33
N VAL A 201 3.04 -15.48 0.54
CA VAL A 201 2.51 -15.10 1.86
C VAL A 201 1.35 -16.02 2.28
N GLY A 202 0.49 -16.40 1.34
CA GLY A 202 -0.70 -17.23 1.60
C GLY A 202 -0.38 -18.60 2.21
N LEU A 203 0.83 -19.13 1.99
CA LEU A 203 1.24 -20.40 2.57
C LEU A 203 1.42 -20.32 4.08
N PHE A 204 1.87 -19.18 4.61
CA PHE A 204 2.16 -18.99 6.05
C PHE A 204 0.94 -19.24 6.93
N TYR A 205 -0.27 -19.03 6.41
CA TYR A 205 -1.51 -19.20 7.17
C TYR A 205 -1.73 -20.62 7.69
N ASN A 206 -1.20 -21.63 7.01
CA ASN A 206 -1.37 -23.04 7.41
C ASN A 206 -0.22 -23.56 8.28
N HIS A 207 0.83 -22.76 8.49
CA HIS A 207 2.07 -23.19 9.15
C HIS A 207 2.42 -22.38 10.39
N LYS A 208 1.45 -21.68 11.00
CA LYS A 208 1.71 -20.92 12.23
C LYS A 208 1.86 -21.85 13.43
N ASN A 209 2.90 -21.63 14.24
CA ASN A 209 3.17 -22.47 15.42
C ASN A 209 2.15 -22.26 16.54
N HIS A 210 1.75 -21.01 16.77
CA HIS A 210 0.84 -20.64 17.85
C HIS A 210 -0.17 -19.59 17.40
N ASN A 211 -1.43 -19.81 17.76
CA ASN A 211 -2.48 -18.82 17.55
C ASN A 211 -2.53 -17.85 18.73
N GLN A 212 -2.46 -16.55 18.44
CA GLN A 212 -2.74 -15.51 19.42
C GLN A 212 -4.26 -15.48 19.68
N ILE A 213 -4.66 -15.24 20.93
CA ILE A 213 -6.06 -15.11 21.31
C ILE A 213 -6.35 -13.63 21.51
N ILE A 214 -7.09 -13.05 20.57
CA ILE A 214 -7.55 -11.65 20.60
C ILE A 214 -9.08 -11.64 20.48
N PRO A 215 -9.81 -10.88 21.31
CA PRO A 215 -11.26 -10.93 21.38
C PRO A 215 -11.93 -10.11 20.27
N PHE A 216 -11.59 -10.39 19.01
CA PHE A 216 -12.17 -9.73 17.84
C PHE A 216 -13.69 -9.93 17.72
N GLN A 217 -14.27 -10.93 18.38
CA GLN A 217 -15.73 -11.09 18.48
C GLN A 217 -16.43 -9.89 19.14
N LEU A 218 -15.70 -9.07 19.91
CA LEU A 218 -16.22 -7.85 20.53
C LEU A 218 -16.21 -6.64 19.57
N ILE A 219 -15.65 -6.79 18.37
CA ILE A 219 -15.61 -5.76 17.35
C ILE A 219 -16.85 -5.88 16.45
N ASN A 220 -17.51 -4.75 16.19
CA ASN A 220 -18.73 -4.67 15.40
C ASN A 220 -18.43 -4.64 13.90
N GLU A 221 -17.46 -3.82 13.49
CA GLU A 221 -17.09 -3.59 12.08
C GLU A 221 -15.57 -3.51 11.95
N ILE A 222 -15.03 -4.05 10.86
CA ILE A 222 -13.60 -4.06 10.60
C ILE A 222 -13.31 -3.51 9.22
N TYR A 223 -12.41 -2.53 9.15
CA TYR A 223 -11.87 -1.97 7.93
C TYR A 223 -10.39 -2.29 7.84
N THR A 224 -9.96 -2.84 6.72
CA THR A 224 -8.56 -3.21 6.51
C THR A 224 -7.98 -2.51 5.29
N PHE A 225 -6.79 -1.96 5.47
CA PHE A 225 -5.91 -1.48 4.41
C PHE A 225 -4.94 -2.57 3.95
N ASN A 226 -4.89 -3.71 4.66
CA ASN A 226 -4.11 -4.87 4.25
C ASN A 226 -4.84 -5.60 3.14
N TYR A 227 -4.07 -6.21 2.27
CA TYR A 227 -4.57 -7.05 1.19
C TYR A 227 -4.81 -8.49 1.63
N THR A 228 -4.32 -8.86 2.81
CA THR A 228 -4.20 -10.26 3.24
C THR A 228 -5.32 -10.65 4.23
N PRO A 229 -5.76 -11.92 4.23
CA PRO A 229 -6.88 -12.38 5.06
C PRO A 229 -6.45 -12.81 6.46
N THR A 230 -5.59 -12.02 7.12
CA THR A 230 -5.02 -12.36 8.43
C THR A 230 -6.10 -12.52 9.52
N LEU A 231 -7.14 -11.71 9.50
CA LEU A 231 -8.25 -11.81 10.45
C LEU A 231 -9.07 -13.08 10.23
N GLU A 232 -9.37 -13.40 8.98
CA GLU A 232 -10.15 -14.56 8.59
C GLU A 232 -9.38 -15.85 8.84
N LYS A 233 -8.08 -15.88 8.53
CA LYS A 233 -7.24 -17.09 8.60
C LYS A 233 -6.70 -17.38 10.00
N PHE A 234 -6.28 -16.37 10.76
CA PHE A 234 -5.74 -16.60 12.11
C PHE A 234 -6.79 -16.51 13.21
N TYR A 235 -7.85 -15.73 13.00
CA TYR A 235 -8.86 -15.46 14.04
C TYR A 235 -10.26 -15.96 13.68
N ASN A 236 -10.43 -16.64 12.53
CA ASN A 236 -11.71 -17.17 12.06
C ASN A 236 -12.82 -16.12 12.03
N ILE A 237 -12.46 -14.87 11.70
CA ILE A 237 -13.45 -13.80 11.53
C ILE A 237 -14.21 -14.03 10.25
N ASP A 238 -15.54 -13.89 10.33
CA ASP A 238 -16.41 -13.94 9.17
C ASP A 238 -16.04 -12.80 8.20
N LYS A 239 -15.72 -13.16 6.95
CA LYS A 239 -15.35 -12.22 5.90
C LYS A 239 -16.40 -11.11 5.69
N SER A 240 -17.68 -11.37 5.96
CA SER A 240 -18.74 -10.36 5.86
C SER A 240 -18.58 -9.19 6.83
N LYS A 241 -17.78 -9.34 7.89
CA LYS A 241 -17.44 -8.28 8.85
C LYS A 241 -16.22 -7.45 8.45
N VAL A 242 -15.49 -7.87 7.41
CA VAL A 242 -14.22 -7.28 7.01
C VAL A 242 -14.40 -6.54 5.68
N VAL A 243 -14.08 -5.24 5.69
CA VAL A 243 -14.13 -4.39 4.51
C VAL A 243 -12.71 -4.03 4.09
N TYR A 244 -12.30 -4.56 2.93
CA TYR A 244 -11.00 -4.27 2.31
C TYR A 244 -11.06 -2.95 1.54
N LEU A 245 -10.39 -1.92 2.04
CA LEU A 245 -10.41 -0.56 1.49
C LEU A 245 -9.48 -0.39 0.28
N HIS A 246 -8.42 -1.20 0.21
CA HIS A 246 -7.44 -1.22 -0.88
C HIS A 246 -7.52 -2.48 -1.75
N GLY A 247 -8.64 -3.21 -1.67
CA GLY A 247 -8.76 -4.52 -2.30
C GLY A 247 -8.09 -5.62 -1.48
N GLU A 248 -8.20 -6.85 -1.96
CA GLU A 248 -7.69 -8.05 -1.30
C GLU A 248 -6.94 -8.93 -2.30
N MET A 249 -6.09 -9.82 -1.80
CA MET A 249 -5.42 -10.78 -2.65
C MET A 249 -6.44 -11.77 -3.26
N HIS A 250 -6.25 -12.09 -4.54
CA HIS A 250 -7.14 -13.00 -5.27
C HIS A 250 -6.34 -14.13 -5.93
N GLU A 251 -6.78 -15.38 -5.76
CA GLU A 251 -6.15 -16.53 -6.41
C GLU A 251 -6.20 -16.43 -7.94
N ASP A 252 -7.31 -15.90 -8.46
CA ASP A 252 -7.51 -15.60 -9.87
C ASP A 252 -7.21 -14.12 -10.15
N CYS A 253 -6.22 -13.89 -11.00
CA CYS A 253 -5.75 -12.55 -11.36
C CYS A 253 -6.75 -11.77 -12.22
N GLU A 254 -7.75 -12.41 -12.84
CA GLU A 254 -8.82 -11.69 -13.55
C GLU A 254 -9.68 -10.85 -12.60
N PHE A 255 -9.79 -11.27 -11.33
CA PHE A 255 -10.54 -10.57 -10.28
C PHE A 255 -9.63 -9.72 -9.38
N GLN A 256 -8.34 -9.59 -9.71
CA GLN A 256 -7.41 -8.76 -8.97
C GLN A 256 -7.97 -7.34 -8.78
N ASN A 257 -7.94 -6.85 -7.55
CA ASN A 257 -8.55 -5.56 -7.22
C ASN A 257 -7.68 -4.65 -6.32
N LEU A 258 -6.38 -4.97 -6.18
CA LEU A 258 -5.46 -4.24 -5.32
C LEU A 258 -5.30 -2.79 -5.79
N VAL A 259 -5.24 -1.88 -4.84
CA VAL A 259 -5.09 -0.44 -5.01
C VAL A 259 -3.81 0.03 -4.33
N PHE A 260 -2.85 0.52 -5.11
CA PHE A 260 -1.57 1.04 -4.61
C PHE A 260 -1.01 2.15 -5.50
N GLY A 261 -1.87 2.82 -6.29
CA GLY A 261 -1.49 3.98 -7.07
C GLY A 261 -1.13 5.22 -6.22
N VAL A 262 -0.96 6.36 -6.86
CA VAL A 262 -0.68 7.64 -6.20
C VAL A 262 -1.97 8.38 -5.84
N SER A 263 -1.91 9.22 -4.81
CA SER A 263 -3.05 10.04 -4.38
C SER A 263 -3.46 11.08 -5.43
N GLU A 264 -2.47 11.73 -6.05
CA GLU A 264 -2.68 12.74 -7.09
C GLU A 264 -1.71 12.53 -8.26
N ILE A 265 -2.16 12.93 -9.46
CA ILE A 265 -1.36 12.85 -10.68
C ILE A 265 -1.13 14.25 -11.28
N PRO A 266 0.03 14.51 -11.94
CA PRO A 266 0.31 15.81 -12.55
C PRO A 266 -0.71 16.22 -13.62
N VAL A 267 -0.85 17.53 -13.85
CA VAL A 267 -1.84 18.10 -14.80
C VAL A 267 -1.65 17.55 -16.22
N GLU A 268 -0.43 17.42 -16.70
CA GLU A 268 -0.12 16.91 -18.03
C GLU A 268 -0.52 15.44 -18.18
N VAL A 269 -0.36 14.66 -17.10
CA VAL A 269 -0.81 13.27 -17.03
C VAL A 269 -2.34 13.20 -17.03
N LYS A 270 -3.04 14.10 -16.32
CA LYS A 270 -4.52 14.23 -16.37
C LYS A 270 -5.01 14.56 -17.79
N ILE A 271 -4.37 15.51 -18.47
CA ILE A 271 -4.70 15.89 -19.87
C ILE A 271 -4.53 14.71 -20.81
N ALA A 272 -3.47 13.93 -20.64
CA ALA A 272 -3.20 12.71 -21.40
C ALA A 272 -3.98 11.48 -20.91
N LYS A 273 -4.93 11.66 -19.96
CA LYS A 273 -5.82 10.62 -19.41
C LYS A 273 -5.11 9.46 -18.69
N GLY A 274 -3.95 9.70 -18.10
CA GLY A 274 -3.19 8.70 -17.32
C GLY A 274 -3.76 8.41 -15.93
N TYR A 275 -5.08 8.22 -15.81
CA TYR A 275 -5.75 8.02 -14.52
C TYR A 275 -5.48 6.63 -13.91
N ASP A 276 -4.98 5.66 -14.67
CA ASP A 276 -4.67 4.29 -14.19
C ASP A 276 -3.69 4.25 -13.01
N PHE A 277 -2.87 5.29 -12.84
CA PHE A 277 -1.94 5.42 -11.71
C PHE A 277 -2.59 6.01 -10.45
N ALA A 278 -3.80 6.57 -10.53
CA ALA A 278 -4.42 7.25 -9.40
C ALA A 278 -5.27 6.31 -8.54
N LYS A 279 -5.11 6.35 -7.21
CA LYS A 279 -5.86 5.47 -6.27
C LYS A 279 -7.36 5.59 -6.45
N TYR A 280 -7.90 6.81 -6.57
CA TYR A 280 -9.35 7.01 -6.71
C TYR A 280 -9.90 6.33 -7.96
N TYR A 281 -9.14 6.36 -9.06
CA TYR A 281 -9.53 5.72 -10.30
C TYR A 281 -9.45 4.19 -10.18
N GLN A 282 -8.37 3.66 -9.59
CA GLN A 282 -8.23 2.23 -9.32
C GLN A 282 -9.35 1.70 -8.42
N LYS A 283 -9.70 2.41 -7.34
CA LYS A 283 -10.82 2.05 -6.44
C LYS A 283 -12.14 1.90 -7.20
N ILE A 284 -12.43 2.80 -8.13
CA ILE A 284 -13.65 2.74 -8.96
C ILE A 284 -13.55 1.62 -9.98
N LYS A 285 -12.47 1.58 -10.78
CA LYS A 285 -12.26 0.61 -11.86
C LYS A 285 -12.27 -0.84 -11.35
N LYS A 286 -11.70 -1.08 -10.17
CA LYS A 286 -11.51 -2.40 -9.57
C LYS A 286 -12.61 -2.78 -8.55
N ASN A 287 -13.68 -1.98 -8.44
CA ASN A 287 -14.78 -2.19 -7.48
C ASN A 287 -14.35 -2.27 -6.00
N SER A 288 -13.22 -1.63 -5.66
CA SER A 288 -12.65 -1.54 -4.30
C SER A 288 -13.08 -0.25 -3.58
N ASN A 289 -13.87 0.62 -4.20
CA ASN A 289 -14.42 1.83 -3.58
C ASN A 289 -15.54 1.50 -2.58
N LYS A 290 -15.19 0.92 -1.43
CA LYS A 290 -16.12 0.56 -0.37
C LYS A 290 -16.42 1.75 0.53
N LYS A 291 -17.64 1.79 1.09
CA LYS A 291 -18.04 2.77 2.11
C LYS A 291 -17.14 2.60 3.33
N PHE A 292 -16.53 3.70 3.79
CA PHE A 292 -15.76 3.76 5.03
C PHE A 292 -16.57 4.52 6.07
N ILE A 293 -16.94 3.83 7.15
CA ILE A 293 -17.75 4.32 8.29
C ILE A 293 -19.06 5.01 7.89
N GLU A 294 -19.93 5.24 8.88
CA GLU A 294 -21.12 6.07 8.69
C GLU A 294 -20.97 7.36 9.49
N ILE A 295 -20.75 8.47 8.78
CA ILE A 295 -20.61 9.78 9.39
C ILE A 295 -22.01 10.39 9.62
N PRO A 296 -22.32 10.91 10.82
CA PRO A 296 -23.56 11.62 11.06
C PRO A 296 -23.77 12.76 10.06
N GLY A 297 -24.98 12.91 9.52
CA GLY A 297 -25.27 13.99 8.55
C GLY A 297 -25.26 15.40 9.14
N ASN A 298 -25.46 15.53 10.45
CA ASN A 298 -25.50 16.79 11.21
C ASN A 298 -24.84 16.59 12.58
N VAL A 299 -24.52 17.71 13.26
CA VAL A 299 -24.07 17.69 14.65
C VAL A 299 -25.14 17.02 15.53
N LYS A 300 -24.72 16.05 16.35
CA LYS A 300 -25.59 15.31 17.27
C LYS A 300 -25.02 15.38 18.68
N SER A 301 -25.84 15.86 19.62
CA SER A 301 -25.53 15.84 21.06
C SER A 301 -25.77 14.47 21.70
N HIS A 302 -26.52 13.61 21.01
CA HIS A 302 -26.92 12.30 21.49
C HIS A 302 -26.64 11.27 20.40
N ILE A 303 -25.47 10.64 20.49
CA ILE A 303 -25.13 9.45 19.73
C ILE A 303 -24.69 8.37 20.70
N ASP A 304 -24.85 7.12 20.28
CA ASP A 304 -24.23 6.02 20.97
C ASP A 304 -22.71 6.12 20.93
N GLU A 305 -22.05 5.72 22.01
CA GLU A 305 -20.59 5.70 22.06
C GLU A 305 -20.02 4.82 20.94
N THR A 306 -19.08 5.39 20.19
CA THR A 306 -18.30 4.70 19.17
C THR A 306 -16.82 4.80 19.50
N ILE A 307 -16.13 3.66 19.53
CA ILE A 307 -14.67 3.62 19.72
C ILE A 307 -14.03 3.09 18.45
N PHE A 308 -13.17 3.91 17.85
CA PHE A 308 -12.33 3.54 16.71
C PHE A 308 -10.98 3.05 17.23
N TYR A 309 -10.65 1.79 16.97
CA TYR A 309 -9.35 1.20 17.26
C TYR A 309 -8.51 1.15 16.00
N ILE A 310 -7.32 1.74 16.01
CA ILE A 310 -6.42 1.79 14.87
C ILE A 310 -5.17 0.96 15.18
N LEU A 311 -4.98 -0.17 14.49
CA LEU A 311 -3.85 -1.09 14.70
C LEU A 311 -3.00 -1.19 13.44
N GLY A 312 -1.69 -0.95 13.55
CA GLY A 312 -0.76 -1.17 12.44
C GLY A 312 -0.89 -0.24 11.23
N HIS A 313 -1.78 0.75 11.28
CA HIS A 313 -1.93 1.77 10.24
C HIS A 313 -0.87 2.88 10.39
N SER A 314 -0.32 3.39 9.29
CA SER A 314 0.71 4.45 9.28
C SER A 314 0.16 5.83 9.66
N LEU A 315 -1.14 6.04 9.42
CA LEU A 315 -1.84 7.32 9.53
C LEU A 315 -1.27 8.40 8.60
N ASP A 316 -0.73 7.97 7.47
CA ASP A 316 -0.04 8.82 6.50
C ASP A 316 -0.98 9.61 5.56
N GLU A 317 -0.45 10.66 4.93
CA GLU A 317 -1.14 11.51 3.95
C GLU A 317 -1.75 10.72 2.79
N SER A 318 -1.16 9.56 2.45
CA SER A 318 -1.68 8.65 1.44
C SER A 318 -3.13 8.19 1.70
N ASP A 319 -3.52 8.08 2.97
CA ASP A 319 -4.86 7.65 3.41
C ASP A 319 -5.66 8.77 4.11
N LYS A 320 -5.27 10.03 3.85
CA LYS A 320 -5.80 11.21 4.56
C LYS A 320 -7.32 11.35 4.58
N GLU A 321 -8.02 10.95 3.52
CA GLU A 321 -9.47 11.13 3.44
C GLU A 321 -10.20 10.25 4.48
N TYR A 322 -9.72 9.02 4.69
CA TYR A 322 -10.24 8.16 5.75
C TYR A 322 -9.92 8.72 7.14
N ILE A 323 -8.73 9.30 7.32
CA ILE A 323 -8.33 9.92 8.59
C ILE A 323 -9.22 11.13 8.89
N LYS A 324 -9.45 12.01 7.90
CA LYS A 324 -10.37 13.14 8.02
C LYS A 324 -11.79 12.71 8.38
N ASP A 325 -12.29 11.63 7.80
CA ASP A 325 -13.61 11.09 8.11
C ASP A 325 -13.75 10.68 9.58
N LEU A 326 -12.73 10.08 10.18
CA LEU A 326 -12.72 9.73 11.61
C LEU A 326 -12.76 10.97 12.51
N PHE A 327 -11.97 12.01 12.18
CA PHE A 327 -11.96 13.23 12.98
C PHE A 327 -13.23 14.05 12.79
N ARG A 328 -13.78 14.08 11.56
CA ARG A 328 -15.09 14.68 11.28
C ARG A 328 -16.20 14.00 12.07
N PHE A 329 -16.15 12.68 12.23
CA PHE A 329 -17.09 11.97 13.11
C PHE A 329 -17.03 12.52 14.55
N LEU A 330 -15.82 12.66 15.11
CA LEU A 330 -15.61 13.20 16.46
C LEU A 330 -16.10 14.65 16.62
N GLU A 331 -15.92 15.48 15.60
CA GLU A 331 -16.40 16.88 15.58
C GLU A 331 -17.94 16.98 15.57
N LEU A 332 -18.60 16.06 14.88
CA LEU A 332 -20.07 16.01 14.80
C LEU A 332 -20.73 15.40 16.05
N ASP A 333 -19.97 14.65 16.84
CA ASP A 333 -20.37 14.16 18.16
C ASP A 333 -20.11 15.23 19.24
N SER A 334 -21.06 16.15 19.39
CA SER A 334 -20.98 17.21 20.40
C SER A 334 -21.22 16.71 21.83
N GLY A 335 -21.73 15.48 21.98
CA GLY A 335 -21.87 14.78 23.26
C GLY A 335 -20.54 14.24 23.81
N ALA A 336 -19.47 14.28 23.01
CA ALA A 336 -18.12 13.85 23.39
C ALA A 336 -18.00 12.37 23.82
N TYR A 337 -18.89 11.51 23.32
CA TYR A 337 -18.90 10.09 23.68
C TYR A 337 -17.84 9.28 22.94
N SER A 338 -17.62 9.60 21.67
CA SER A 338 -16.82 8.80 20.75
C SER A 338 -15.33 9.07 20.86
N LYS A 339 -14.53 8.03 20.61
CA LYS A 339 -13.09 8.02 20.89
C LYS A 339 -12.30 7.34 19.78
N ILE A 340 -11.05 7.73 19.62
CA ILE A 340 -10.04 7.09 18.77
C ILE A 340 -8.90 6.60 19.67
N CYS A 341 -8.62 5.30 19.60
CA CYS A 341 -7.48 4.65 20.25
C CYS A 341 -6.49 4.17 19.18
N ILE A 342 -5.28 4.72 19.19
CA ILE A 342 -4.22 4.37 18.25
C ILE A 342 -3.21 3.47 18.93
N PHE A 343 -3.01 2.28 18.37
CA PHE A 343 -1.98 1.37 18.84
C PHE A 343 -0.63 1.67 18.18
N TYR A 344 0.45 1.62 18.97
CA TYR A 344 1.82 1.83 18.50
C TYR A 344 2.74 0.71 19.01
N HIS A 345 3.73 0.30 18.22
CA HIS A 345 4.63 -0.80 18.61
C HIS A 345 5.87 -0.35 19.39
N CYS A 346 6.29 0.90 19.24
CA CYS A 346 7.39 1.50 20.01
C CYS A 346 7.24 3.02 20.10
N ALA A 347 8.08 3.67 20.91
CA ALA A 347 8.03 5.12 21.07
C ALA A 347 8.23 5.89 19.75
N HIS A 348 9.09 5.39 18.87
CA HIS A 348 9.34 5.98 17.56
C HIS A 348 8.10 5.92 16.66
N ASP A 349 7.41 4.78 16.60
CA ASP A 349 6.14 4.63 15.87
C ASP A 349 5.05 5.55 16.40
N ARG A 350 4.94 5.67 17.74
CA ARG A 350 4.01 6.61 18.35
C ARG A 350 4.26 8.05 17.88
N GLU A 351 5.52 8.47 17.87
CA GLU A 351 5.91 9.80 17.41
C GLU A 351 5.63 10.00 15.92
N SER A 352 5.98 9.02 15.09
CA SER A 352 5.70 9.03 13.65
C SER A 352 4.20 9.18 13.37
N LYS A 353 3.35 8.35 14.00
CA LYS A 353 1.88 8.45 13.88
C LYS A 353 1.35 9.82 14.30
N LEU A 354 1.88 10.41 15.37
CA LEU A 354 1.47 11.75 15.82
C LEU A 354 1.87 12.83 14.80
N LYS A 355 3.07 12.75 14.22
CA LYS A 355 3.52 13.67 13.16
C LYS A 355 2.64 13.58 11.92
N ASN A 356 2.31 12.36 11.49
CA ASN A 356 1.44 12.16 10.32
C ASN A 356 0.01 12.67 10.57
N LEU A 357 -0.53 12.48 11.78
CA LEU A 357 -1.80 13.11 12.13
C LEU A 357 -1.74 14.64 12.05
N LEU A 358 -0.65 15.25 12.54
CA LEU A 358 -0.47 16.71 12.51
C LEU A 358 -0.25 17.28 11.11
N SER A 359 0.14 16.47 10.12
CA SER A 359 0.20 16.91 8.72
C SER A 359 -1.18 16.92 8.04
N ILE A 360 -2.13 16.13 8.55
CA ILE A 360 -3.47 15.93 7.94
C ILE A 360 -4.56 16.75 8.65
N ILE A 361 -4.55 16.74 9.98
CA ILE A 361 -5.61 17.30 10.83
C ILE A 361 -5.09 18.56 11.54
N ASP A 362 -5.94 19.58 11.68
CA ASP A 362 -5.58 20.81 12.38
C ASP A 362 -5.11 20.48 13.81
N LYS A 363 -3.94 21.01 14.17
CA LYS A 363 -3.31 20.80 15.49
C LYS A 363 -4.23 21.10 16.66
N LYS A 364 -5.15 22.07 16.53
CA LYS A 364 -6.11 22.44 17.59
C LYS A 364 -7.07 21.30 17.88
N VAL A 365 -7.53 20.61 16.83
CA VAL A 365 -8.43 19.45 16.96
C VAL A 365 -7.70 18.31 17.66
N ILE A 366 -6.48 17.99 17.23
CA ILE A 366 -5.68 16.92 17.85
C ILE A 366 -5.42 17.21 19.34
N ILE A 367 -4.97 18.42 19.67
CA ILE A 367 -4.67 18.82 21.05
C ILE A 367 -5.92 18.73 21.92
N GLU A 368 -7.06 19.25 21.44
CA GLU A 368 -8.30 19.24 22.21
C GLU A 368 -8.79 17.81 22.42
N MET A 369 -8.89 17.00 21.36
CA MET A 369 -9.35 15.60 21.46
C MET A 369 -8.44 14.77 22.37
N ASN A 370 -7.12 15.02 22.35
CA ASN A 370 -6.21 14.36 23.27
C ASN A 370 -6.40 14.80 24.72
N LYS A 371 -6.53 16.11 24.95
CA LYS A 371 -6.75 16.69 26.29
C LYS A 371 -8.03 16.16 26.95
N VAL A 372 -9.11 15.98 26.19
CA VAL A 372 -10.37 15.44 26.70
C VAL A 372 -10.45 13.91 26.68
N GLY A 373 -9.36 13.21 26.30
CA GLY A 373 -9.30 11.75 26.29
C GLY A 373 -10.08 11.08 25.16
N ARG A 374 -10.50 11.82 24.14
CA ARG A 374 -11.16 11.30 22.92
C ARG A 374 -10.17 10.83 21.86
N LEU A 375 -8.91 11.23 21.95
CA LEU A 375 -7.80 10.69 21.16
C LEU A 375 -6.70 10.24 22.10
N TYR A 376 -6.38 8.95 22.10
CA TYR A 376 -5.33 8.40 22.96
C TYR A 376 -4.56 7.25 22.30
N PHE A 377 -3.43 6.93 22.89
CA PHE A 377 -2.48 5.96 22.36
C PHE A 377 -2.28 4.80 23.34
N LYS A 378 -2.13 3.59 22.80
CA LYS A 378 -1.82 2.38 23.57
C LYS A 378 -0.70 1.60 22.91
N GLU A 379 0.12 0.94 23.70
CA GLU A 379 1.15 0.06 23.17
C GLU A 379 0.50 -1.18 22.53
N LEU A 380 1.03 -1.62 21.40
CA LEU A 380 0.52 -2.78 20.67
C LEU A 380 1.07 -4.06 21.31
N ASN A 381 0.30 -4.60 22.26
CA ASN A 381 0.54 -5.90 22.86
C ASN A 381 -0.79 -6.55 23.26
N ASN A 382 -0.75 -7.87 23.49
CA ASN A 382 -1.95 -8.65 23.79
C ASN A 382 -2.71 -8.11 25.01
N GLU A 383 -2.02 -7.65 26.06
CA GLU A 383 -2.66 -7.10 27.26
C GLU A 383 -3.43 -5.83 26.96
N SER A 384 -2.82 -4.89 26.22
CA SER A 384 -3.45 -3.63 25.84
C SER A 384 -4.63 -3.85 24.90
N ILE A 385 -4.51 -4.74 23.91
CA ILE A 385 -5.61 -5.07 23.00
C ILE A 385 -6.78 -5.68 23.79
N ASN A 386 -6.49 -6.66 24.66
CA ASN A 386 -7.52 -7.28 25.51
C ASN A 386 -8.20 -6.25 26.40
N PHE A 387 -7.44 -5.39 27.06
CA PHE A 387 -7.98 -4.35 27.93
C PHE A 387 -8.91 -3.40 27.16
N GLU A 388 -8.47 -2.89 26.02
CA GLU A 388 -9.22 -1.94 25.21
C GLU A 388 -10.50 -2.58 24.62
N PHE A 389 -10.39 -3.76 24.03
CA PHE A 389 -11.54 -4.41 23.39
C PHE A 389 -12.60 -4.84 24.41
N ASN A 390 -12.23 -5.09 25.67
CA ASN A 390 -13.17 -5.42 26.75
C ASN A 390 -13.81 -4.19 27.42
N LYS A 391 -13.46 -2.95 27.04
CA LYS A 391 -14.11 -1.76 27.61
C LYS A 391 -15.63 -1.81 27.42
N VAL A 392 -16.36 -1.52 28.49
CA VAL A 392 -17.82 -1.34 28.43
C VAL A 392 -18.09 -0.04 27.70
N THR A 393 -18.93 -0.09 26.67
CA THR A 393 -19.43 1.09 25.97
C THR A 393 -20.79 1.52 26.54
N TYR A 394 -21.19 2.78 26.36
CA TYR A 394 -22.46 3.32 26.87
C TYR A 394 -23.48 3.61 25.76
N ILE A 395 -24.75 3.17 25.96
CA ILE A 395 -25.90 3.54 25.11
C ILE A 395 -26.52 4.82 25.65
N TYR A 396 -26.80 5.78 24.78
CA TYR A 396 -27.63 6.91 25.19
C TYR A 396 -29.09 6.46 25.27
N GLN A 397 -29.62 6.30 26.49
CA GLN A 397 -31.04 6.00 26.70
C GLN A 397 -31.84 7.30 26.80
N MET A 398 -32.74 7.53 25.85
CA MET A 398 -33.82 8.50 26.04
C MET A 398 -34.80 7.91 27.07
N PHE A 399 -34.82 8.45 28.28
CA PHE A 399 -35.99 8.27 29.15
C PHE A 399 -37.15 8.99 28.48
N ILE A 400 -38.11 8.22 27.93
CA ILE A 400 -39.39 8.71 27.41
C ILE A 400 -40.33 8.98 28.58
#